data_AF-A0A423SHF1-F1
#
_entry.id   AF-A0A423SHF1-F1
#
_cell.length_a   1.000
_cell.length_b   1.000
_cell.length_c   1.000
_cell.angle_alpha   90.00
_cell.angle_beta   90.00
_cell.angle_gamma   90.00
#
_symmetry.space_group_name_H-M   'P 1'
#
loop_
_entity.id
_entity.type
_entity.pdbx_description
1 polymer ?
#
loop_
_entity_poly.entity_id
_entity_poly.type
_entity_poly.pdbx_seq_one_letter_code
_entity_poly.pdbx_strand_id
1 'polypeptide(L)'
;MQYELLNTSDCNVISVDWPAGSGWWLPSYYTAVSRVPYVGKDTAWLLRELVAYKGLNLKDVHLIGHSLGAHVSGLASKHFKTRVGRISGLDPAGLTFHNVSKQQRLDKSDADYVDVIHTNGCYTFWRPWTDCYGINENLGHSDFWPNGGEHQPACKGVSGDIGCDHELAYTYYLESISYGIDDTYFLARNCSAWNQYEEGECPCGDEAQYMGFFVNPA
;
A
#
# COMPACT_ATOMS: atom_id res chain seq x y z
N MET A 1 13.34 4.18 -3.61
CA MET A 1 12.60 4.61 -2.40
C MET A 1 13.50 5.21 -1.35
N GLN A 2 14.46 4.46 -0.79
CA GLN A 2 15.32 4.96 0.29
C GLN A 2 16.00 6.29 -0.03
N TYR A 3 16.59 6.41 -1.23
CA TYR A 3 17.26 7.64 -1.67
C TYR A 3 16.30 8.84 -1.68
N GLU A 4 15.14 8.72 -2.32
CA GLU A 4 14.12 9.78 -2.35
C GLU A 4 13.65 10.18 -0.94
N LEU A 5 13.36 9.20 -0.07
CA LEU A 5 12.92 9.48 1.31
C LEU A 5 13.96 10.27 2.12
N LEU A 6 15.24 9.92 1.98
CA LEU A 6 16.35 10.58 2.67
C LEU A 6 16.66 11.97 2.10
N ASN A 7 16.31 12.21 0.82
CA ASN A 7 16.41 13.55 0.22
C ASN A 7 15.25 14.46 0.64
N THR A 8 14.06 13.90 0.90
CA THR A 8 12.85 14.66 1.24
C THR A 8 12.69 14.89 2.75
N SER A 9 13.21 13.99 3.60
CA SER A 9 13.01 14.07 5.05
C SER A 9 14.21 13.54 5.85
N ASP A 10 14.48 14.17 7.00
CA ASP A 10 15.43 13.64 7.99
C ASP A 10 14.78 12.47 8.73
N CYS A 11 15.04 11.26 8.26
CA CYS A 11 14.37 10.05 8.72
C CYS A 11 15.31 8.85 8.75
N ASN A 12 14.91 7.81 9.50
CA ASN A 12 15.55 6.51 9.45
C ASN A 12 14.79 5.61 8.48
N VAL A 13 15.47 5.09 7.46
CA VAL A 13 14.89 4.13 6.51
C VAL A 13 15.38 2.73 6.84
N ILE A 14 14.45 1.83 7.17
CA ILE A 14 14.72 0.41 7.43
C ILE A 14 14.04 -0.42 6.34
N SER A 15 14.83 -1.16 5.57
CA SER A 15 14.29 -2.12 4.59
C SER A 15 14.08 -3.46 5.29
N VAL A 16 12.84 -3.97 5.26
CA VAL A 16 12.51 -5.32 5.70
C VAL A 16 12.62 -6.25 4.51
N ASP A 17 13.82 -6.78 4.30
CA ASP A 17 14.06 -7.80 3.29
C ASP A 17 13.59 -9.17 3.83
N TRP A 18 12.68 -9.80 3.10
CA TRP A 18 12.24 -11.15 3.37
C TRP A 18 11.99 -11.85 2.03
N PRO A 19 12.56 -13.04 1.81
CA PRO A 19 12.28 -13.80 0.61
C PRO A 19 10.81 -14.27 0.65
N ALA A 20 9.94 -13.50 -0.01
CA ALA A 20 8.68 -14.01 -0.53
C ALA A 20 9.03 -15.15 -1.50
N GLY A 21 8.24 -16.22 -1.52
CA GLY A 21 8.45 -17.30 -2.49
C GLY A 21 8.53 -16.71 -3.90
N SER A 22 9.72 -16.66 -4.49
CA SER A 22 10.03 -15.91 -5.72
C SER A 22 9.49 -16.57 -6.99
N GLY A 23 8.58 -17.52 -6.84
CA GLY A 23 8.03 -18.29 -7.94
C GLY A 23 6.71 -17.71 -8.41
N TRP A 24 6.60 -17.49 -9.70
CA TRP A 24 5.37 -17.14 -10.43
C TRP A 24 4.29 -18.24 -10.42
N TRP A 25 4.55 -19.38 -9.75
CA TRP A 25 3.64 -20.52 -9.65
C TRP A 25 2.86 -20.49 -8.34
N LEU A 26 1.58 -20.88 -8.41
CA LEU A 26 0.59 -20.70 -7.35
C LEU A 26 1.00 -21.28 -5.96
N PRO A 27 1.65 -22.44 -5.84
CA PRO A 27 2.15 -22.95 -4.55
C PRO A 27 3.29 -22.13 -3.94
N SER A 28 4.12 -21.49 -4.77
CA SER A 28 5.11 -20.53 -4.27
C SER A 28 4.42 -19.31 -3.65
N TYR A 29 3.31 -18.86 -4.27
CA TYR A 29 2.48 -17.81 -3.70
C TYR A 29 1.87 -18.21 -2.36
N TYR A 30 1.21 -19.37 -2.24
CA TYR A 30 0.67 -19.83 -0.95
C TYR A 30 1.75 -20.00 0.13
N THR A 31 2.95 -20.41 -0.27
CA THR A 31 4.11 -20.45 0.64
C THR A 31 4.47 -19.04 1.12
N ALA A 32 4.49 -18.04 0.23
CA ALA A 32 4.74 -16.65 0.59
C ALA A 32 3.66 -16.09 1.52
N VAL A 33 2.38 -16.33 1.23
CA VAL A 33 1.24 -15.97 2.09
C VAL A 33 1.41 -16.53 3.49
N SER A 34 1.80 -17.80 3.61
CA SER A 34 1.99 -18.44 4.93
C SER A 34 3.07 -17.76 5.78
N ARG A 35 4.01 -17.03 5.16
CA ARG A 35 5.10 -16.31 5.84
C ARG A 35 4.69 -14.92 6.32
N VAL A 36 3.69 -14.29 5.71
CA VAL A 36 3.27 -12.91 6.00
C VAL A 36 3.05 -12.65 7.50
N PRO A 37 2.36 -13.50 8.28
CA PRO A 37 2.22 -13.29 9.73
C PRO A 37 3.54 -13.37 10.51
N TYR A 38 4.48 -14.21 10.07
CA TYR A 38 5.79 -14.35 10.73
C TYR A 38 6.66 -13.13 10.47
N VAL A 39 6.68 -12.63 9.24
CA VAL A 39 7.41 -11.39 8.90
C VAL A 39 6.81 -10.21 9.66
N GLY A 40 5.48 -10.09 9.72
CA GLY A 40 4.82 -9.06 10.51
C GLY A 40 5.22 -9.11 11.99
N LYS A 41 5.30 -10.33 12.56
CA LYS A 41 5.77 -10.54 13.94
C LYS A 41 7.23 -10.12 14.13
N ASP A 42 8.12 -10.46 13.19
CA ASP A 42 9.54 -10.12 13.27
C ASP A 42 9.77 -8.61 13.10
N THR A 43 9.04 -7.96 12.19
CA THR A 43 9.02 -6.49 12.08
C THR A 43 8.54 -5.82 13.36
N ALA A 44 7.46 -6.34 13.97
CA ALA A 44 6.98 -5.85 15.25
C ALA A 44 7.98 -6.07 16.39
N TRP A 45 8.73 -7.17 16.36
CA TRP A 45 9.79 -7.41 17.32
C TRP A 45 10.88 -6.35 17.22
N LEU A 46 11.37 -6.04 16.01
CA LEU A 46 12.34 -4.96 15.80
C LEU A 46 11.83 -3.61 16.34
N LEU A 47 10.61 -3.22 15.99
CA LEU A 47 10.02 -1.97 16.46
C LEU A 47 9.91 -1.93 17.99
N ARG A 48 9.57 -3.05 18.63
CA ARG A 48 9.53 -3.15 20.09
C ARG A 48 10.91 -2.92 20.72
N GLU A 49 11.96 -3.47 20.15
CA GLU A 49 13.33 -3.25 20.64
C GLU A 49 13.73 -1.77 20.48
N LEU A 50 13.37 -1.12 19.36
CA LEU A 50 13.62 0.31 19.17
C LEU A 50 12.85 1.17 20.17
N VAL A 51 11.60 0.83 20.48
CA VAL A 51 10.83 1.49 21.54
C VAL A 51 11.54 1.32 22.89
N ALA A 52 11.91 0.10 23.24
CA ALA A 52 12.47 -0.23 24.56
C ALA A 52 13.87 0.35 24.80
N TYR A 53 14.74 0.32 23.80
CA TYR A 53 16.16 0.66 23.96
C TYR A 53 16.57 2.00 23.35
N LYS A 54 15.77 2.55 22.42
CA LYS A 54 16.06 3.82 21.74
C LYS A 54 15.01 4.89 21.97
N GLY A 55 13.91 4.56 22.68
CA GLY A 55 12.84 5.51 22.96
C GLY A 55 12.03 5.90 21.72
N LEU A 56 12.01 5.05 20.68
CA LEU A 56 11.18 5.28 19.50
C LEU A 56 9.72 5.45 19.93
N ASN A 57 9.09 6.54 19.49
CA ASN A 57 7.65 6.70 19.61
C ASN A 57 6.97 6.01 18.42
N LEU A 58 6.02 5.11 18.66
CA LEU A 58 5.29 4.42 17.59
C LEU A 58 4.53 5.38 16.69
N LYS A 59 4.18 6.57 17.18
CA LYS A 59 3.54 7.63 16.40
C LYS A 59 4.43 8.23 15.31
N ASP A 60 5.74 8.07 15.44
CA ASP A 60 6.71 8.52 14.44
C ASP A 60 7.03 7.41 13.41
N VAL A 61 6.37 6.25 13.50
CA VAL A 61 6.59 5.11 12.60
C VAL A 61 5.65 5.19 11.40
N HIS A 62 6.24 5.16 10.21
CA HIS A 62 5.56 4.96 8.93
C HIS A 62 5.98 3.63 8.32
N LEU A 63 5.03 2.70 8.18
CA LEU A 63 5.26 1.43 7.49
C LEU A 63 4.76 1.54 6.04
N ILE A 64 5.61 1.23 5.08
CA ILE A 64 5.25 1.20 3.66
C ILE A 64 5.38 -0.25 3.19
N GLY A 65 4.31 -0.82 2.65
CA GLY A 65 4.27 -2.21 2.23
C GLY A 65 3.64 -2.35 0.85
N HIS A 66 4.35 -3.00 -0.08
CA HIS A 66 3.84 -3.34 -1.41
C HIS A 66 3.37 -4.80 -1.47
N SER A 67 2.30 -5.07 -2.20
CA SER A 67 1.79 -6.44 -2.39
C SER A 67 1.50 -7.16 -1.06
N LEU A 68 2.05 -8.35 -0.84
CA LEU A 68 2.01 -9.07 0.45
C LEU A 68 2.61 -8.23 1.60
N GLY A 69 3.57 -7.36 1.30
CA GLY A 69 4.18 -6.44 2.25
C GLY A 69 3.20 -5.47 2.88
N ALA A 70 2.13 -5.07 2.18
CA ALA A 70 1.07 -4.23 2.76
C ALA A 70 0.40 -4.92 3.96
N HIS A 71 0.16 -6.24 3.83
CA HIS A 71 -0.39 -7.05 4.92
C HIS A 71 0.64 -7.31 6.02
N VAL A 72 1.92 -7.45 5.68
CA VAL A 72 3.02 -7.49 6.68
C VAL A 72 2.98 -6.22 7.54
N SER A 73 2.86 -5.03 6.94
CA SER A 73 2.77 -3.75 7.67
C SER A 73 1.57 -3.71 8.62
N GLY A 74 0.38 -4.09 8.13
CA GLY A 74 -0.83 -4.18 8.95
C GLY A 74 -0.67 -5.17 10.12
N LEU A 75 -0.18 -6.38 9.85
CA LEU A 75 0.03 -7.40 10.88
C LEU A 75 1.10 -7.02 11.91
N ALA A 76 2.16 -6.32 11.50
CA ALA A 76 3.19 -5.83 12.42
C ALA A 76 2.59 -4.87 13.46
N SER A 77 1.73 -3.94 13.02
CA SER A 77 1.10 -2.96 13.91
C SER A 77 0.21 -3.60 14.99
N LYS A 78 -0.46 -4.72 14.67
CA LYS A 78 -1.39 -5.43 15.57
C LYS A 78 -0.72 -6.08 16.78
N HIS A 79 0.60 -6.16 16.78
CA HIS A 79 1.37 -6.61 17.95
C HIS A 79 1.55 -5.54 19.03
N PHE A 80 1.04 -4.32 18.79
CA PHE A 80 1.09 -3.20 19.74
C PHE A 80 -0.32 -2.84 20.22
N LYS A 81 -0.42 -2.37 21.47
CA LYS A 81 -1.66 -1.79 21.99
C LYS A 81 -1.90 -0.37 21.46
N THR A 82 -0.82 0.34 21.17
CA THR A 82 -0.81 1.67 20.58
C THR A 82 -0.57 1.55 19.09
N ARG A 83 -1.37 2.24 18.29
CA ARG A 83 -1.23 2.27 16.84
C ARG A 83 0.06 2.99 16.42
N VAL A 84 0.65 2.51 15.33
CA VAL A 84 1.72 3.25 14.63
C VAL A 84 1.16 4.51 13.98
N GLY A 85 2.02 5.47 13.64
CA GLY A 85 1.62 6.73 13.02
C GLY A 85 0.92 6.53 11.68
N ARG A 86 1.59 5.85 10.74
CA ARG A 86 1.07 5.69 9.37
C ARG A 86 1.37 4.33 8.76
N ILE A 87 0.45 3.81 7.95
CA ILE A 87 0.71 2.70 7.04
C ILE A 87 0.31 3.11 5.62
N SER A 88 1.23 2.95 4.66
CA SER A 88 0.93 3.06 3.23
C SER A 88 0.90 1.67 2.59
N GLY A 89 -0.27 1.25 2.11
CA GLY A 89 -0.44 0.00 1.35
C GLY A 89 -0.32 0.26 -0.15
N LEU A 90 0.68 -0.33 -0.80
CA LEU A 90 0.93 -0.17 -2.24
C LEU A 90 0.44 -1.42 -2.96
N ASP A 91 -0.71 -1.31 -3.62
CA ASP A 91 -1.47 -2.39 -4.25
C ASP A 91 -1.50 -3.68 -3.40
N PRO A 92 -2.16 -3.67 -2.22
CA PRO A 92 -2.16 -4.80 -1.30
C PRO A 92 -2.67 -6.08 -2.00
N ALA A 93 -2.01 -7.21 -1.77
CA ALA A 93 -2.33 -8.44 -2.51
C ALA A 93 -3.77 -8.95 -2.25
N GLY A 94 -4.54 -9.25 -3.31
CA GLY A 94 -5.93 -9.69 -3.21
C GLY A 94 -6.11 -11.19 -2.96
N LEU A 95 -5.33 -12.05 -3.64
CA LEU A 95 -5.41 -13.51 -3.48
C LEU A 95 -5.26 -13.90 -2.00
N THR A 96 -6.22 -14.64 -1.44
CA THR A 96 -6.29 -15.06 -0.01
C THR A 96 -6.57 -13.97 1.02
N PHE A 97 -6.64 -12.70 0.64
CA PHE A 97 -6.95 -11.59 1.54
C PHE A 97 -8.31 -10.93 1.27
N HIS A 98 -8.94 -11.25 0.15
CA HIS A 98 -10.32 -10.84 -0.09
C HIS A 98 -11.29 -11.37 0.96
N ASN A 99 -12.15 -10.49 1.49
CA ASN A 99 -13.19 -10.82 2.46
C ASN A 99 -12.72 -11.60 3.70
N VAL A 100 -11.42 -11.58 4.01
CA VAL A 100 -10.91 -12.18 5.25
C VAL A 100 -11.08 -11.22 6.41
N SER A 101 -10.99 -11.75 7.63
CA SER A 101 -11.05 -10.94 8.83
C SER A 101 -10.01 -9.83 8.78
N LYS A 102 -10.40 -8.62 9.19
CA LYS A 102 -9.47 -7.49 9.36
C LYS A 102 -8.26 -7.83 10.24
N GLN A 103 -8.34 -8.87 11.07
CA GLN A 103 -7.19 -9.31 11.89
C GLN A 103 -6.11 -10.02 11.08
N GLN A 104 -6.44 -10.52 9.89
CA GLN A 104 -5.55 -11.32 9.04
C GLN A 104 -4.96 -10.53 7.87
N ARG A 105 -5.43 -9.29 7.64
CA ARG A 105 -5.01 -8.42 6.52
C ARG A 105 -4.79 -6.98 6.95
N LEU A 106 -4.32 -6.13 6.04
CA LEU A 106 -4.27 -4.68 6.30
C LEU A 106 -5.71 -4.15 6.51
N ASP A 107 -5.86 -3.25 7.47
CA ASP A 107 -7.12 -2.56 7.78
C ASP A 107 -6.84 -1.16 8.34
N LYS A 108 -7.75 -0.23 8.12
CA LYS A 108 -7.64 1.14 8.63
C LYS A 108 -7.41 1.25 10.13
N SER A 109 -7.84 0.27 10.93
CA SER A 109 -7.61 0.27 12.37
C SER A 109 -6.17 -0.04 12.82
N ASP A 110 -5.29 -0.39 11.88
CA ASP A 110 -3.90 -0.80 12.12
C ASP A 110 -2.96 0.40 12.44
N ALA A 111 -3.32 1.61 12.02
CA ALA A 111 -2.54 2.83 12.29
C ALA A 111 -3.44 4.00 12.68
N ASP A 112 -2.83 5.12 13.10
CA ASP A 112 -3.58 6.38 13.20
C ASP A 112 -4.07 6.83 11.84
N TYR A 113 -3.27 6.62 10.79
CA TYR A 113 -3.67 6.84 9.41
C TYR A 113 -3.20 5.71 8.49
N VAL A 114 -4.05 5.33 7.54
CA VAL A 114 -3.78 4.26 6.56
C VAL A 114 -4.20 4.78 5.20
N ASP A 115 -3.25 4.88 4.28
CA ASP A 115 -3.47 5.25 2.90
C ASP A 115 -3.13 4.08 1.98
N VAL A 116 -3.93 3.88 0.94
CA VAL A 116 -3.77 2.73 0.05
C VAL A 116 -3.82 3.18 -1.39
N ILE A 117 -2.91 2.69 -2.23
CA ILE A 117 -2.90 2.93 -3.67
C ILE A 117 -3.26 1.62 -4.36
N HIS A 118 -4.35 1.61 -5.12
CA HIS A 118 -4.79 0.45 -5.91
C HIS A 118 -4.44 0.68 -7.38
N THR A 119 -3.58 -0.14 -7.94
CA THR A 119 -3.19 -0.06 -9.36
C THR A 119 -3.56 -1.30 -10.16
N ASN A 120 -3.78 -2.44 -9.49
CA ASN A 120 -4.22 -3.69 -10.11
C ASN A 120 -5.28 -4.41 -9.25
N GLY A 121 -6.22 -3.65 -8.69
CA GLY A 121 -7.33 -4.15 -7.88
C GLY A 121 -8.45 -4.76 -8.73
N CYS A 122 -8.53 -6.10 -8.81
CA CYS A 122 -9.64 -6.79 -9.48
C CYS A 122 -10.14 -8.04 -8.72
N TYR A 123 -11.37 -8.46 -9.05
CA TYR A 123 -11.94 -9.69 -8.52
C TYR A 123 -11.38 -10.91 -9.27
N THR A 124 -10.77 -11.78 -8.49
CA THR A 124 -9.98 -12.93 -8.95
C THR A 124 -10.81 -14.16 -9.33
N PHE A 125 -12.14 -14.09 -9.20
CA PHE A 125 -13.03 -15.24 -9.44
C PHE A 125 -13.16 -15.64 -10.92
N TRP A 126 -13.05 -14.69 -11.84
CA TRP A 126 -13.29 -14.92 -13.28
C TRP A 126 -12.09 -14.61 -14.18
N ARG A 127 -11.08 -13.92 -13.64
CA ARG A 127 -9.87 -13.55 -14.36
C ARG A 127 -8.73 -14.51 -14.04
N PRO A 128 -7.84 -14.81 -14.99
CA PRO A 128 -6.61 -15.52 -14.69
C PRO A 128 -5.87 -14.78 -13.57
N TRP A 129 -5.38 -15.51 -12.56
CA TRP A 129 -4.53 -14.97 -11.48
C TRP A 129 -3.22 -14.33 -12.00
N THR A 130 -3.00 -14.26 -13.31
CA THR A 130 -1.83 -13.66 -13.96
C THR A 130 -2.03 -12.18 -14.31
N ASP A 131 -3.20 -11.60 -14.02
CA ASP A 131 -3.55 -10.22 -14.40
C ASP A 131 -4.28 -9.44 -13.27
N CYS A 132 -4.36 -10.06 -12.09
CA CYS A 132 -5.11 -9.54 -10.94
C CYS A 132 -4.41 -9.86 -9.62
N TYR A 133 -3.50 -8.98 -9.21
CA TYR A 133 -2.71 -9.14 -7.99
C TYR A 133 -3.22 -8.32 -6.82
N GLY A 134 -3.71 -7.12 -7.07
CA GLY A 134 -4.20 -6.20 -6.04
C GLY A 134 -5.59 -6.57 -5.53
N ILE A 135 -5.88 -6.14 -4.31
CA ILE A 135 -7.20 -6.27 -3.69
C ILE A 135 -8.13 -5.17 -4.18
N ASN A 136 -9.33 -5.57 -4.62
CA ASN A 136 -10.45 -4.67 -4.94
C ASN A 136 -11.36 -4.42 -3.72
N GLU A 137 -10.80 -3.91 -2.62
CA GLU A 137 -11.51 -3.53 -1.39
C GLU A 137 -10.84 -2.30 -0.77
N ASN A 138 -11.62 -1.35 -0.25
CA ASN A 138 -11.08 -0.24 0.53
C ASN A 138 -10.52 -0.77 1.87
N LEU A 139 -9.22 -0.61 2.07
CA LEU A 139 -8.49 -1.05 3.24
C LEU A 139 -8.08 0.11 4.15
N GLY A 140 -8.03 1.33 3.63
CA GLY A 140 -7.49 2.50 4.31
C GLY A 140 -8.52 3.40 4.98
N HIS A 141 -8.01 4.48 5.55
CA HIS A 141 -8.76 5.71 5.78
C HIS A 141 -9.00 6.42 4.44
N SER A 142 -7.99 6.39 3.57
CA SER A 142 -8.05 6.87 2.18
C SER A 142 -7.55 5.79 1.23
N ASP A 143 -8.36 5.48 0.21
CA ASP A 143 -8.04 4.51 -0.82
C ASP A 143 -8.03 5.24 -2.18
N PHE A 144 -6.86 5.27 -2.82
CA PHE A 144 -6.62 5.93 -4.09
C PHE A 144 -6.68 4.93 -5.23
N TRP A 145 -7.44 5.27 -6.27
CA TRP A 145 -7.70 4.42 -7.44
C TRP A 145 -7.23 5.12 -8.72
N PRO A 146 -5.92 5.34 -8.91
CA PRO A 146 -5.38 5.97 -10.11
C PRO A 146 -5.82 5.21 -11.36
N ASN A 147 -6.32 5.96 -12.35
CA ASN A 147 -6.79 5.41 -13.63
C ASN A 147 -7.88 4.31 -13.47
N GLY A 148 -8.70 4.39 -12.42
CA GLY A 148 -9.72 3.40 -12.09
C GLY A 148 -9.19 2.22 -11.27
N GLY A 149 -7.88 2.15 -11.06
CA GLY A 149 -7.19 1.25 -10.12
C GLY A 149 -7.09 -0.22 -10.53
N GLU A 150 -7.50 -0.58 -11.76
CA GLU A 150 -7.36 -1.94 -12.28
C GLU A 150 -6.27 -2.07 -13.36
N HIS A 151 -6.24 -1.14 -14.32
CA HIS A 151 -5.34 -1.14 -15.47
C HIS A 151 -4.71 0.22 -15.66
N GLN A 152 -3.39 0.26 -15.69
CA GLN A 152 -2.62 1.49 -15.76
C GLN A 152 -2.20 1.80 -17.20
N PRO A 153 -2.31 3.07 -17.65
CA PRO A 153 -1.99 3.45 -19.02
C PRO A 153 -0.57 3.06 -19.47
N ALA A 154 0.41 3.12 -18.56
CA ALA A 154 1.80 2.80 -18.86
C ALA A 154 2.06 1.31 -19.16
N CYS A 155 1.14 0.43 -18.77
CA CYS A 155 1.26 -1.02 -18.99
C CYS A 155 0.60 -1.49 -20.31
N LYS A 156 -0.09 -0.59 -21.03
CA LYS A 156 -0.74 -0.93 -22.29
C LYS A 156 0.30 -1.30 -23.36
N GLY A 157 0.22 -2.53 -23.87
CA GLY A 157 1.09 -3.01 -24.96
C GLY A 157 2.46 -3.50 -24.49
N VAL A 158 2.69 -3.57 -23.18
CA VAL A 158 3.91 -4.19 -22.62
C VAL A 158 3.75 -5.70 -22.66
N SER A 159 4.13 -6.31 -23.78
CA SER A 159 4.08 -7.77 -23.93
C SER A 159 5.16 -8.42 -23.06
N GLY A 160 4.75 -9.23 -22.08
CA GLY A 160 5.64 -10.06 -21.27
C GLY A 160 5.93 -9.56 -19.85
N ASP A 161 5.37 -8.42 -19.44
CA ASP A 161 5.48 -7.91 -18.07
C ASP A 161 4.25 -8.30 -17.25
N ILE A 162 4.26 -9.57 -16.81
CA ILE A 162 3.26 -10.10 -15.90
C ILE A 162 3.42 -9.35 -14.57
N GLY A 163 2.55 -8.38 -14.30
CA GLY A 163 2.56 -7.58 -13.07
C GLY A 163 2.92 -6.11 -13.20
N CYS A 164 3.08 -5.57 -14.41
CA CYS A 164 3.34 -4.13 -14.61
C CYS A 164 2.36 -3.24 -13.82
N ASP A 165 1.05 -3.52 -13.89
CA ASP A 165 0.04 -2.72 -13.19
C ASP A 165 0.22 -2.78 -11.67
N HIS A 166 0.62 -3.92 -11.14
CA HIS A 166 0.88 -4.14 -9.71
C HIS A 166 2.13 -3.39 -9.23
N GLU A 167 3.19 -3.37 -10.03
CA GLU A 167 4.43 -2.65 -9.73
C GLU A 167 4.26 -1.12 -9.78
N LEU A 168 3.31 -0.61 -10.57
CA LEU A 168 3.10 0.83 -10.68
C LEU A 168 2.67 1.51 -9.36
N ALA A 169 2.07 0.80 -8.40
CA ALA A 169 1.75 1.41 -7.11
C ALA A 169 2.98 1.93 -6.38
N TYR A 170 4.10 1.19 -6.39
CA TYR A 170 5.33 1.69 -5.79
C TYR A 170 5.95 2.80 -6.64
N THR A 171 5.86 2.72 -7.97
CA THR A 171 6.35 3.77 -8.88
C THR A 171 5.62 5.09 -8.65
N TYR A 172 4.29 5.09 -8.59
CA TYR A 172 3.51 6.29 -8.26
C TYR A 172 3.83 6.84 -6.87
N TYR A 173 4.03 5.96 -5.89
CA TYR A 173 4.45 6.41 -4.57
C TYR A 173 5.83 7.08 -4.62
N LEU A 174 6.80 6.53 -5.36
CA LEU A 174 8.12 7.15 -5.53
C LEU A 174 8.03 8.51 -6.21
N GLU A 175 7.31 8.60 -7.32
CA GLU A 175 7.11 9.85 -8.04
C GLU A 175 6.42 10.90 -7.19
N SER A 176 5.46 10.49 -6.34
CA SER A 176 4.81 11.42 -5.40
C SER A 176 5.79 12.07 -4.41
N ILE A 177 6.91 11.41 -4.10
CA ILE A 177 7.98 12.00 -3.27
C ILE A 177 8.74 13.06 -4.06
N SER A 178 9.07 12.75 -5.33
CA SER A 178 9.92 13.60 -6.16
C SER A 178 9.20 14.85 -6.71
N TYR A 179 7.91 14.75 -7.03
CA TYR A 179 7.12 15.86 -7.58
C TYR A 179 6.49 16.78 -6.51
N GLY A 180 6.44 16.37 -5.25
CA GLY A 180 5.97 17.26 -4.19
C GLY A 180 4.49 17.67 -4.27
N ILE A 181 4.08 18.55 -3.36
CA ILE A 181 2.70 19.05 -3.25
C ILE A 181 2.38 20.16 -4.27
N ASP A 182 3.40 20.88 -4.74
CA ASP A 182 3.26 22.06 -5.60
C ASP A 182 2.95 21.70 -7.06
N ASP A 183 3.28 20.48 -7.50
CA ASP A 183 3.18 20.10 -8.91
C ASP A 183 1.79 19.58 -9.32
N THR A 184 0.86 19.35 -8.39
CA THR A 184 -0.51 18.84 -8.63
C THR A 184 -0.64 17.48 -9.36
N TYR A 185 0.46 16.82 -9.74
CA TYR A 185 0.44 15.55 -10.51
C TYR A 185 -0.33 14.42 -9.82
N PHE A 186 -0.31 14.39 -8.49
CA PHE A 186 -0.98 13.38 -7.68
C PHE A 186 -2.20 13.92 -6.93
N LEU A 187 -2.78 15.04 -7.38
CA LEU A 187 -3.99 15.57 -6.78
C LEU A 187 -5.15 14.58 -6.98
N ALA A 188 -5.76 14.18 -5.88
CA ALA A 188 -6.85 13.21 -5.83
C ALA A 188 -8.18 13.91 -5.56
N ARG A 189 -9.26 13.30 -6.04
CA ARG A 189 -10.63 13.75 -5.77
C ARG A 189 -11.39 12.66 -5.04
N ASN A 190 -12.05 13.02 -3.94
CA ASN A 190 -13.00 12.12 -3.30
C ASN A 190 -14.20 11.93 -4.23
N CYS A 191 -14.52 10.68 -4.52
CA CYS A 191 -15.65 10.34 -5.35
C CYS A 191 -16.30 9.03 -4.91
N SER A 192 -17.59 8.89 -5.17
CA SER A 192 -18.32 7.67 -4.79
C SER A 192 -18.10 6.51 -5.76
N ALA A 193 -17.71 6.81 -7.01
CA ALA A 193 -17.41 5.83 -8.04
C ALA A 193 -16.50 6.42 -9.14
N TRP A 194 -15.79 5.54 -9.87
CA TRP A 194 -14.89 5.96 -10.95
C TRP A 194 -15.60 6.64 -12.12
N ASN A 195 -16.79 6.15 -12.51
CA ASN A 195 -17.55 6.76 -13.62
C ASN A 195 -17.94 8.22 -13.33
N GLN A 196 -18.28 8.54 -12.08
CA GLN A 196 -18.54 9.93 -11.67
C GLN A 196 -17.29 10.81 -11.76
N TYR A 197 -16.11 10.23 -11.55
CA TYR A 197 -14.84 10.93 -11.76
C TYR A 197 -14.61 11.24 -13.24
N GLU A 198 -14.87 10.28 -14.12
CA GLU A 198 -14.75 10.48 -15.57
C GLU A 198 -15.76 11.50 -16.11
N GLU A 199 -16.96 11.54 -15.53
CA GLU A 199 -18.03 12.49 -15.89
C GLU A 199 -17.85 13.88 -15.27
N GLY A 200 -16.85 14.06 -14.40
CA GLY A 200 -16.56 15.34 -13.74
C GLY A 200 -17.56 15.71 -12.63
N GLU A 201 -18.27 14.73 -12.09
CA GLU A 201 -19.32 14.92 -11.09
C GLU A 201 -18.80 14.95 -9.64
N CYS A 202 -17.54 14.57 -9.41
CA CYS A 202 -16.96 14.54 -8.07
C CYS A 202 -16.76 15.97 -7.52
N PRO A 203 -17.17 16.23 -6.27
CA PRO A 203 -16.98 17.53 -5.64
C PRO A 203 -15.49 17.85 -5.49
N CYS A 204 -15.15 19.13 -5.61
CA CYS A 204 -13.89 19.64 -5.08
C CYS A 204 -14.02 19.65 -3.54
N GLY A 205 -13.21 18.87 -2.84
CA GLY A 205 -13.14 18.93 -1.38
C GLY A 205 -12.62 20.27 -0.88
N ASP A 206 -12.84 20.56 0.40
CA ASP A 206 -12.37 21.80 1.04
C ASP A 206 -10.84 21.83 1.18
N GLU A 207 -10.21 20.65 1.29
CA GLU A 207 -8.76 20.48 1.36
C GLU A 207 -8.26 19.65 0.18
N ALA A 208 -7.12 20.07 -0.38
CA ALA A 208 -6.43 19.32 -1.41
C ALA A 208 -5.92 17.99 -0.84
N GLN A 209 -6.25 16.90 -1.52
CA GLN A 209 -5.81 15.56 -1.18
C GLN A 209 -4.83 15.08 -2.25
N TYR A 210 -3.72 14.49 -1.81
CA TYR A 210 -2.67 14.00 -2.71
C TYR A 210 -2.52 12.49 -2.51
N MET A 211 -2.42 11.74 -3.61
CA MET A 211 -2.03 10.34 -3.56
C MET A 211 -0.53 10.23 -3.23
N GLY A 212 -0.19 9.28 -2.35
CA GLY A 212 1.20 8.92 -2.06
C GLY A 212 1.79 9.65 -0.84
N PHE A 213 3.05 10.05 -0.92
CA PHE A 213 3.83 10.47 0.25
C PHE A 213 3.23 11.68 0.97
N PHE A 214 2.72 12.67 0.23
CA PHE A 214 2.15 13.91 0.76
C PHE A 214 0.64 13.86 1.02
N VAL A 215 0.02 12.66 1.10
CA VAL A 215 -1.37 12.54 1.53
C VAL A 215 -1.61 13.25 2.85
N ASN A 216 -2.72 13.99 2.95
CA ASN A 216 -3.10 14.71 4.15
C ASN A 216 -3.97 13.80 5.04
N PRO A 217 -3.52 13.47 6.28
CA PRO A 217 -4.29 12.62 7.20
C PRO A 217 -5.54 13.25 7.84
N ALA A 218 -5.88 14.50 7.45
CA ALA A 218 -6.93 15.33 8.04
C ALA A 218 -8.31 14.66 8.15
#